data_AF-A0A6B3GA02-F1
#
_entry.id   AF-A0A6B3GA02-F1
#
_cell.length_a   1.000
_cell.length_b   1.000
_cell.length_c   1.000
_cell.angle_alpha   90.00
_cell.angle_beta   90.00
_cell.angle_gamma   90.00
#
_symmetry.space_group_name_H-M   'P 1'
#
loop_
_entity.id
_entity.type
_entity.pdbx_description
1 polymer ?
#
loop_
_entity_poly.entity_id
_entity_poly.type
_entity_poly.pdbx_seq_one_letter_code
_entity_poly.pdbx_strand_id
1 'polypeptide(L)'
;VADLLDAKGRGRNMPTPVLIGSPNTLHGLVTDFSEQAWELVDAFWPGALTLVARHQPSLQWDLGDTRGTVAIRMPLHPVAI
;
A
#
# COMPACT_ATOMS: atom_id res chain seq x y z
N VAL A 1 -0.11 -6.76 -12.66
CA VAL A 1 0.75 -5.58 -12.35
C VAL A 1 1.82 -5.38 -13.41
N ALA A 2 2.41 -6.45 -13.97
CA ALA A 2 3.30 -6.38 -15.13
C ALA A 2 2.77 -5.45 -16.24
N ASP A 3 1.52 -5.65 -16.69
CA ASP A 3 0.90 -4.80 -17.72
C ASP A 3 0.78 -3.31 -17.32
N LEU A 4 0.58 -3.01 -16.02
CA LEU A 4 0.51 -1.63 -15.50
C LEU A 4 1.89 -0.96 -15.51
N LEU A 5 2.93 -1.71 -15.15
CA LEU A 5 4.31 -1.23 -15.13
C LEU A 5 4.83 -0.98 -16.55
N ASP A 6 4.55 -1.93 -17.46
CA ASP A 6 4.90 -1.84 -18.88
C ASP A 6 4.19 -0.66 -19.54
N ALA A 7 2.89 -0.47 -19.28
CA ALA A 7 2.13 0.68 -19.79
C ALA A 7 2.65 2.04 -19.27
N LYS A 8 3.28 2.09 -18.09
CA LYS A 8 3.85 3.32 -17.51
C LYS A 8 5.33 3.51 -17.82
N GLY A 9 5.98 2.61 -18.56
CA GLY A 9 7.43 2.65 -18.79
C GLY A 9 8.24 2.55 -17.49
N ARG A 10 7.66 1.95 -16.43
CA ARG A 10 8.28 1.84 -15.12
C ARG A 10 8.90 0.46 -14.97
N GLY A 11 10.22 0.41 -14.81
CA GLY A 11 10.90 -0.84 -14.42
C GLY A 11 10.42 -1.34 -13.05
N ARG A 12 10.67 -2.61 -12.76
CA ARG A 12 10.28 -3.30 -11.51
C ARG A 12 10.80 -2.64 -10.22
N ASN A 13 11.72 -1.69 -10.33
CA ASN A 13 12.34 -0.93 -9.25
C ASN A 13 11.44 0.21 -8.74
N MET A 14 10.30 0.47 -9.39
CA MET A 14 9.32 1.49 -8.99
C MET A 14 7.99 0.82 -8.59
N PRO A 15 7.93 0.22 -7.39
CA PRO A 15 6.73 -0.45 -6.94
C PRO A 15 5.55 0.52 -6.83
N THR A 16 4.39 0.08 -7.30
CA THR A 16 3.18 0.90 -7.33
C THR A 16 2.49 0.90 -5.97
N PRO A 17 2.04 2.05 -5.44
CA PRO A 17 1.28 2.09 -4.20
C PRO A 17 -0.03 1.32 -4.32
N VAL A 18 -0.38 0.59 -3.27
CA VAL A 18 -1.66 -0.11 -3.12
C VAL A 18 -2.68 0.85 -2.51
N LEU A 19 -3.82 0.99 -3.17
CA LEU A 19 -4.94 1.78 -2.66
C LEU A 19 -5.91 0.87 -1.93
N ILE A 20 -6.31 1.25 -0.72
CA ILE A 20 -7.29 0.51 0.10
C ILE A 20 -8.52 1.37 0.37
N GLY A 21 -9.68 0.72 0.47
CA GLY A 21 -10.95 1.39 0.73
C GLY A 21 -11.38 1.44 2.20
N SER A 22 -10.64 0.77 3.10
CA SER A 22 -10.93 0.74 4.54
C SER A 22 -9.66 0.47 5.35
N PRO A 23 -9.49 1.10 6.53
CA PRO A 23 -8.42 0.76 7.46
C PRO A 23 -8.42 -0.71 7.88
N ASN A 24 -9.58 -1.38 7.92
CA ASN A 24 -9.66 -2.80 8.26
C ASN A 24 -8.88 -3.69 7.29
N THR A 25 -8.79 -3.29 6.02
CA THR A 25 -7.98 -4.00 5.02
C THR A 25 -6.50 -3.98 5.41
N LEU A 26 -6.03 -2.91 6.08
CA LEU A 26 -4.63 -2.79 6.50
C LEU A 26 -4.20 -3.93 7.43
N HIS A 27 -5.04 -4.33 8.40
CA HIS A 27 -4.73 -5.42 9.33
C HIS A 27 -4.41 -6.76 8.63
N GLY A 28 -5.10 -7.04 7.52
CA GLY A 28 -4.88 -8.25 6.72
C GLY A 28 -3.71 -8.14 5.74
N LEU A 29 -3.16 -6.94 5.56
CA LEU A 29 -2.15 -6.67 4.53
C LEU A 29 -0.75 -6.49 5.10
N VAL A 30 -0.62 -5.95 6.31
CA VAL A 30 0.68 -5.62 6.89
C VAL A 30 1.04 -6.46 8.12
N THR A 31 2.33 -6.54 8.40
CA THR A 31 2.93 -7.14 9.59
C THR A 31 3.89 -6.15 10.23
N ASP A 32 4.14 -6.29 11.54
CA ASP A 32 5.05 -5.43 12.32
C ASP A 32 4.70 -3.93 12.26
N PHE A 33 3.40 -3.60 12.21
CA PHE A 33 2.94 -2.22 12.16
C PHE A 33 2.95 -1.60 13.56
N SER A 34 3.72 -0.54 13.77
CA SER A 34 3.89 0.09 15.09
C SER A 34 2.64 0.86 15.54
N GLU A 35 2.53 1.09 16.84
CA GLU A 35 1.45 1.92 17.43
C GLU A 35 1.44 3.33 16.82
N GLN A 36 2.61 3.96 16.64
CA GLN A 36 2.71 5.27 16.02
C GLN A 36 2.25 5.25 14.55
N ALA A 37 2.44 4.13 13.84
CA ALA A 37 1.96 4.01 12.47
C ALA A 37 0.42 3.92 12.44
N TRP A 38 -0.20 3.27 13.43
CA TRP A 38 -1.66 3.29 13.62
C TRP A 38 -2.18 4.68 13.96
N GLU A 39 -1.51 5.42 14.85
CA GLU A 39 -1.87 6.81 15.17
C GLU A 39 -1.86 7.71 13.91
N LEU A 40 -0.89 7.52 13.02
CA LEU A 40 -0.82 8.24 11.75
C LEU A 40 -1.97 7.85 10.80
N VAL A 41 -2.34 6.57 10.76
CA VAL A 41 -3.51 6.11 9.98
C VAL A 41 -4.77 6.80 10.49
N ASP A 42 -5.01 6.76 11.80
CA ASP A 42 -6.21 7.36 12.40
C ASP A 42 -6.28 8.87 12.21
N ALA A 43 -5.14 9.56 12.24
CA ALA A 43 -5.07 11.01 12.08
C ALA A 43 -5.23 11.49 10.62
N PHE A 44 -4.75 10.72 9.64
CA PHE A 44 -4.58 11.22 8.27
C PHE A 44 -5.32 10.42 7.19
N TRP A 45 -5.90 9.26 7.52
CA TRP A 45 -6.69 8.46 6.57
C TRP A 45 -8.19 8.52 6.88
N PRO A 46 -9.05 8.63 5.86
CA PRO A 46 -8.73 8.77 4.43
C PRO A 46 -8.08 10.11 4.07
N GLY A 47 -7.04 10.11 3.22
CA GLY A 47 -6.31 11.33 2.90
C GLY A 47 -5.06 11.17 2.01
N ALA A 48 -4.09 12.07 2.22
CA ALA A 48 -2.90 12.21 1.38
C ALA A 48 -1.66 11.45 1.89
N LEU A 49 -1.75 10.81 3.06
CA LEU A 49 -0.65 10.05 3.64
C LEU A 49 -0.45 8.73 2.88
N THR A 50 0.80 8.36 2.65
CA THR A 50 1.19 7.03 2.16
C THR A 50 2.15 6.44 3.17
N LEU A 51 1.93 5.19 3.58
CA LEU A 51 2.79 4.47 4.53
C LEU A 51 3.48 3.32 3.83
N VAL A 52 4.76 3.09 4.15
CA VAL A 52 5.51 1.92 3.69
C VAL A 52 5.60 0.95 4.86
N ALA A 53 5.10 -0.27 4.67
CA ALA A 53 5.03 -1.30 5.70
C ALA A 53 5.48 -2.65 5.15
N ARG A 54 5.86 -3.58 6.03
CA ARG A 54 6.04 -4.97 5.62
C ARG A 54 4.70 -5.61 5.32
N HIS A 55 4.58 -6.25 4.16
CA HIS A 55 3.35 -6.97 3.83
C HIS A 55 3.34 -8.36 4.48
N GLN A 56 2.15 -8.93 4.66
CA GLN A 56 2.04 -10.31 5.14
C GLN A 56 2.76 -11.28 4.17
N PRO A 57 3.52 -12.27 4.66
CA PRO A 57 4.23 -13.24 3.80
C PRO A 57 3.32 -14.11 2.94
N SER A 58 2.07 -14.33 3.38
CA SER A 58 1.04 -15.08 2.66
C SER A 58 0.55 -14.37 1.40
N LEU A 59 0.84 -13.08 1.27
CA LEU A 59 0.37 -12.24 0.19
C LEU A 59 1.23 -12.45 -1.06
N GLN A 60 0.72 -13.23 -2.03
CA GLN A 60 1.39 -13.43 -3.31
C GLN A 60 1.08 -12.27 -4.27
N TRP A 61 1.64 -11.10 -3.99
CA TRP A 61 1.50 -9.93 -4.85
C TRP A 61 2.76 -9.69 -5.67
N ASP A 62 2.63 -9.65 -7.00
CA ASP A 62 3.69 -9.18 -7.89
C ASP A 62 3.65 -7.65 -7.96
N LEU A 63 4.24 -6.97 -6.97
CA LEU A 63 4.34 -5.51 -6.93
C LEU A 63 5.67 -4.98 -7.51
N GLY A 64 6.48 -5.84 -8.14
CA GLY A 64 7.87 -5.56 -8.46
C GLY A 64 8.83 -5.92 -7.32
N ASP A 65 10.06 -5.40 -7.38
CA ASP A 65 11.07 -5.68 -6.36
C ASP A 65 10.85 -4.78 -5.14
N THR A 66 10.02 -5.23 -4.21
CA THR A 66 9.59 -4.44 -3.04
C THR A 66 10.35 -4.78 -1.75
N ARG A 67 11.24 -5.78 -1.80
CA ARG A 67 12.01 -6.30 -0.64
C ARG A 67 11.13 -6.60 0.57
N GLY A 68 9.92 -7.13 0.33
CA GLY A 68 8.98 -7.50 1.40
C GLY A 68 8.18 -6.33 1.97
N THR A 69 8.26 -5.16 1.34
CA THR A 69 7.50 -3.96 1.76
C THR A 69 6.42 -3.60 0.75
N VAL A 70 5.49 -2.76 1.15
CA VAL A 70 4.43 -2.24 0.29
C VAL A 70 4.12 -0.81 0.70
N ALA A 71 3.96 0.07 -0.28
CA ALA A 71 3.42 1.41 -0.06
C ALA A 71 1.90 1.35 -0.12
N ILE A 72 1.21 1.83 0.91
CA ILE A 72 -0.25 1.77 1.05
C ILE A 72 -0.81 3.16 1.28
N ARG A 73 -1.97 3.45 0.69
CA ARG A 73 -2.72 4.69 0.90
C ARG A 73 -4.23 4.45 0.89
N MET A 74 -4.95 5.15 1.76
CA MET A 74 -6.41 5.26 1.69
C MET A 74 -6.81 6.64 1.13
N PRO A 75 -7.17 6.74 -0.17
CA PRO A 75 -7.51 8.02 -0.78
C PRO A 75 -8.89 8.54 -0.31
N LEU A 76 -8.97 9.84 -0.01
CA LEU A 76 -10.23 10.55 0.19
C LEU A 76 -10.78 11.04 -1.16
N HIS A 77 -11.31 10.13 -1.98
CA HIS A 77 -11.96 10.51 -3.23
C HIS A 77 -13.09 9.55 -3.59
N PRO A 78 -14.30 10.03 -3.90
CA PRO A 78 -15.50 9.19 -4.11
C PRO A 78 -15.42 8.22 -5.30
N VAL A 79 -14.42 8.38 -6.18
CA VAL A 79 -14.17 7.52 -7.36
C VAL A 79 -12.97 6.58 -7.16
N ALA A 80 -12.24 6.68 -6.05
CA ALA A 80 -10.95 6.00 -5.91
C ALA A 80 -11.03 4.54 -5.41
N ILE A 81 -12.23 4.03 -5.14
CA ILE A 81 -12.49 2.65 -4.69
C ILE A 81 -13.51 2.02 -5.63
#